data_AF-A0A957R0F3-F1
#
_entry.id   AF-A0A957R0F3-F1
#
_cell.length_a   1.000
_cell.length_b   1.000
_cell.length_c   1.000
_cell.angle_alpha   90.00
_cell.angle_beta   90.00
_cell.angle_gamma   90.00
#
_symmetry.space_group_name_H-M   'P 1'
#
loop_
_entity.id
_entity.type
_entity.pdbx_description
1 polymer ?
#
loop_
_entity_poly.entity_id
_entity_poly.type
_entity_poly.pdbx_seq_one_letter_code
_entity_poly.pdbx_strand_id
1 'polypeptide(L)' 'DEDETVTVLTGKVEIGQGIKTALAQIAAEELDVDLARVQIVTADTERTPDEGVTSGSRSLETSGEAIRQAAAEA' A
#
# COMPACT_ATOMS: atom_id res chain seq x y z
N ASP A 1 -8.72 -0.41 13.87
CA ASP A 1 -7.97 -0.81 15.07
C ASP A 1 -8.42 0.03 16.25
N GLU A 2 -8.21 -0.42 17.49
CA GLU A 2 -8.46 0.41 18.69
C GLU A 2 -7.60 1.69 18.67
N ASP A 3 -6.49 1.67 17.90
CA ASP A 3 -5.55 2.77 17.71
C ASP A 3 -5.80 3.62 16.43
N GLU A 4 -6.96 3.50 15.78
CA GLU A 4 -7.31 4.22 14.52
C GLU A 4 -6.25 4.08 13.40
N THR A 5 -5.48 3.00 13.42
CA THR A 5 -4.42 2.70 12.45
C THR A 5 -5.01 2.06 11.19
N VAL A 6 -4.53 2.48 10.02
CA VAL A 6 -4.84 1.92 8.71
C VAL A 6 -3.72 0.98 8.30
N THR A 7 -4.04 -0.29 8.07
CA THR A 7 -3.08 -1.26 7.53
C THR A 7 -3.36 -1.49 6.06
N VAL A 8 -2.37 -1.21 5.21
CA VAL A 8 -2.42 -1.43 3.77
C VAL A 8 -1.54 -2.63 3.42
N LEU A 9 -2.09 -3.54 2.62
CA LEU A 9 -1.43 -4.78 2.22
C LEU A 9 -1.06 -4.70 0.75
N THR A 10 0.22 -4.94 0.42
CA THR A 10 0.68 -5.02 -0.96
C THR A 10 1.66 -6.18 -1.16
N GLY A 11 1.47 -6.94 -2.23
CA GLY A 11 2.40 -7.98 -2.68
C GLY A 11 3.64 -7.42 -3.35
N LYS A 12 3.70 -6.13 -3.71
CA LYS A 12 4.92 -5.51 -4.27
C LYS A 12 5.97 -5.38 -3.20
N VAL A 13 7.22 -5.66 -3.57
CA VAL A 13 8.37 -5.69 -2.67
C VAL A 13 9.15 -4.39 -2.81
N GLU A 14 9.50 -3.81 -1.66
CA GLU A 14 10.42 -2.67 -1.57
C GLU A 14 11.87 -3.16 -1.63
N ILE A 15 12.64 -2.64 -2.58
CA ILE A 15 14.08 -2.92 -2.75
C ILE A 15 14.90 -1.62 -2.89
N GLY A 16 14.35 -0.49 -2.46
CA GLY A 16 15.03 0.81 -2.42
C GLY A 16 14.41 1.90 -3.30
N GLN A 17 13.28 1.61 -3.96
CA GLN A 17 12.56 2.56 -4.82
C GLN A 17 11.65 3.52 -4.05
N GLY A 18 11.30 3.23 -2.80
CA GLY A 18 10.41 4.05 -1.97
C GLY A 18 8.91 3.84 -2.23
N ILE A 19 8.53 2.66 -2.73
CA ILE A 19 7.13 2.32 -2.98
C ILE A 19 6.28 2.30 -1.71
N LYS A 20 6.82 1.86 -0.56
CA LYS A 20 6.04 1.85 0.69
C LYS A 20 5.57 3.25 1.05
N THR A 21 6.46 4.24 0.95
CA THR A 21 6.13 5.63 1.23
C THR A 21 5.07 6.15 0.26
N ALA A 22 5.23 5.87 -1.04
CA ALA A 22 4.29 6.33 -2.05
C ALA A 22 2.88 5.73 -1.85
N LEU A 23 2.80 4.43 -1.56
CA LEU A 23 1.53 3.75 -1.30
C LEU A 23 0.87 4.23 0.00
N ALA A 24 1.67 4.52 1.03
CA ALA A 24 1.16 5.07 2.27
C ALA A 24 0.54 6.47 2.06
N GLN A 25 1.17 7.30 1.23
CA GLN A 25 0.65 8.63 0.86
C GLN A 25 -0.67 8.52 0.09
N ILE A 26 -0.76 7.61 -0.87
CA ILE A 26 -2.00 7.38 -1.64
C ILE A 26 -3.14 6.97 -0.71
N ALA A 27 -2.90 6.00 0.18
CA ALA A 27 -3.93 5.55 1.12
C ALA A 27 -4.33 6.63 2.14
N ALA A 28 -3.35 7.38 2.66
CA ALA A 28 -3.61 8.46 3.61
C ALA A 28 -4.46 9.58 2.99
N GLU A 29 -4.14 9.98 1.75
CA GLU A 29 -4.88 10.99 1.01
C GLU A 29 -6.32 10.55 0.73
N GLU A 30 -6.50 9.33 0.23
CA GLU A 30 -7.83 8.82 -0.13
C GLU A 30 -8.74 8.62 1.10
N LEU A 31 -8.18 8.25 2.26
CA LEU A 31 -8.92 8.02 3.50
C LEU A 31 -9.05 9.27 4.39
N ASP A 32 -8.46 10.41 4.00
CA ASP A 32 -8.38 11.65 4.80
C ASP A 32 -7.83 11.41 6.22
N VAL A 33 -6.73 10.65 6.32
CA VAL A 33 -6.05 10.36 7.60
C VAL A 33 -4.61 10.86 7.63
N ASP A 34 -4.07 11.05 8.84
CA ASP A 34 -2.65 11.37 9.00
C ASP A 34 -1.78 10.21 8.47
N LEU A 35 -0.74 10.54 7.70
CA LEU A 35 0.20 9.56 7.15
C LEU A 35 0.83 8.67 8.23
N ALA A 36 1.05 9.18 9.45
CA ALA A 36 1.58 8.42 10.57
C ALA A 36 0.65 7.29 11.05
N ARG A 37 -0.64 7.33 10.67
CA ARG A 37 -1.60 6.26 10.93
C ARG A 37 -1.57 5.14 9.90
N VAL A 38 -0.81 5.29 8.80
CA VAL A 38 -0.77 4.29 7.73
C VAL A 38 0.44 3.37 7.87
N GLN A 39 0.19 2.07 7.97
CA GLN A 39 1.22 1.03 7.99
C GLN A 39 1.14 0.17 6.72
N ILE A 40 2.29 -0.01 6.05
CA ILE A 40 2.40 -0.86 4.86
C ILE A 40 2.98 -2.22 5.23
N VAL A 41 2.22 -3.28 5.00
CA VAL A 41 2.68 -4.67 5.01
C VAL A 41 3.02 -5.10 3.58
N THR A 42 4.22 -5.62 3.40
CA THR A 42 4.78 -6.10 2.13
C THR A 42 5.67 -7.30 2.38
N ALA A 43 5.90 -8.11 1.35
CA ALA A 43 6.76 -9.30 1.38
C ALA A 43 6.33 -10.35 2.43
N ASP A 44 5.03 -10.46 2.66
CA ASP A 44 4.42 -11.44 3.56
C ASP A 44 3.31 -12.18 2.80
N THR A 45 3.68 -13.33 2.23
CA THR A 45 2.77 -14.12 1.37
C THR A 45 1.59 -14.72 2.12
N GLU A 46 1.60 -14.76 3.45
CA GLU A 46 0.44 -15.20 4.23
C GLU A 46 -0.61 -14.10 4.37
N ARG A 47 -0.19 -12.82 4.28
CA ARG A 47 -1.04 -11.66 4.56
C ARG A 47 -1.35 -10.81 3.32
N THR A 48 -0.45 -10.74 2.35
CA THR A 48 -0.56 -9.83 1.21
C THR A 48 -1.11 -10.52 -0.04
N PRO A 49 -1.84 -9.80 -0.92
CA PRO A 49 -2.25 -10.35 -2.20
C PRO A 49 -1.04 -10.73 -3.07
N ASP A 50 -1.21 -11.72 -3.96
CA ASP A 50 -0.22 -12.00 -5.00
C ASP A 50 -0.29 -10.92 -6.08
N GLU A 51 0.73 -10.07 -6.13
CA GLU A 51 0.87 -9.01 -7.12
C GLU A 51 1.97 -9.30 -8.15
N GLY A 52 2.46 -10.54 -8.19
CA GLY A 52 3.56 -10.97 -9.05
C GLY A 52 4.87 -10.23 -8.75
N VAL A 53 5.63 -9.92 -9.80
CA VAL A 53 6.98 -9.34 -9.65
C VAL A 53 6.97 -7.82 -9.47
N THR A 54 7.98 -7.33 -8.76
CA THR A 54 8.39 -5.92 -8.77
C THR A 54 9.37 -5.71 -9.92
N SER A 55 8.87 -5.25 -11.07
CA SER A 55 9.66 -5.03 -12.29
C SER A 55 8.97 -4.07 -13.25
N GLY A 56 9.73 -3.55 -14.23
CA GLY A 56 9.21 -2.74 -15.33
C GLY A 56 8.59 -1.41 -14.90
N SER A 57 8.93 -0.90 -13.72
CA SER A 57 8.36 0.32 -13.13
C SER A 57 6.83 0.28 -12.96
N ARG A 58 6.24 -0.92 -12.86
CA ARG A 58 4.78 -1.10 -12.81
C ARG A 58 4.19 -1.07 -11.42
N SER A 59 5.02 -1.06 -10.38
CA SER A 59 4.54 -1.29 -9.02
C SER A 59 3.63 -0.17 -8.52
N LEU A 60 3.97 1.10 -8.78
CA LEU A 60 3.09 2.22 -8.41
C LEU A 60 1.85 2.30 -9.31
N GLU A 61 2.00 2.03 -10.62
CA GLU A 61 0.88 1.99 -11.57
C GLU A 61 -0.19 0.98 -11.12
N THR A 62 0.23 -0.23 -10.76
CA THR A 62 -0.69 -1.33 -10.46
C THR A 62 -1.19 -1.28 -9.01
N SER A 63 -0.30 -1.29 -8.03
CA SER A 63 -0.70 -1.31 -6.61
C SER A 63 -1.23 0.04 -6.14
N GLY A 64 -0.72 1.15 -6.68
CA GLY A 64 -1.20 2.48 -6.32
C GLY A 64 -2.65 2.68 -6.72
N GLU A 65 -3.02 2.27 -7.94
CA GLU A 65 -4.42 2.31 -8.39
C GLU A 65 -5.30 1.36 -7.57
N ALA A 66 -4.84 0.12 -7.34
CA ALA A 66 -5.59 -0.85 -6.54
C ALA A 66 -5.84 -0.37 -5.10
N ILE A 67 -4.82 0.22 -4.46
CA ILE A 67 -4.93 0.77 -3.11
C ILE A 67 -5.83 2.00 -3.08
N ARG A 68 -5.75 2.88 -4.08
CA ARG A 68 -6.67 4.02 -4.18
C ARG A 68 -8.12 3.55 -4.27
N GLN A 69 -8.42 2.58 -5.12
CA GLN A 69 -9.77 2.03 -5.25
C GLN A 69 -10.23 1.37 -3.96
N ALA A 70 -9.38 0.56 -3.33
CA ALA A 70 -9.70 -0.09 -2.06
C ALA A 70 -9.95 0.92 -0.94
N ALA A 71 -9.17 2.01 -0.89
CA ALA A 71 -9.34 3.08 0.09
C ALA A 71 -10.64 3.87 -0.13
N ALA A 72 -11.01 4.15 -1.39
CA ALA A 72 -12.26 4.84 -1.72
C ALA A 72 -13.52 4.03 -1.32
N GLU A 73 -13.40 2.71 -1.19
CA GLU A 73 -14.50 1.81 -0.81
C GLU A 73 -14.52 1.44 0.69
N ALA A 74 -13.57 1.94 1.49
CA ALA A 74 -13.36 1.55 2.88
C ALA A 74 -14.35 2.14 3.90
#